data_AF-A0A943FSV6-F1
#
_entry.id   AF-A0A943FSV6-F1
#
_cell.length_a   1.000
_cell.length_b   1.000
_cell.length_c   1.000
_cell.angle_alpha   90.00
_cell.angle_beta   90.00
_cell.angle_gamma   90.00
#
_symmetry.space_group_name_H-M   'P 1'
#
loop_
_entity.id
_entity.type
_entity.pdbx_description
1 polymer ?
#
loop_
_entity_poly.entity_id
_entity_poly.type
_entity_poly.pdbx_seq_one_letter_code
_entity_poly.pdbx_strand_id
1 'polypeptide(L)'
;MKKVYVEITNACNLNCNFCIHNSRKQEFMTLDNFKIILKKLDGYTKYLYLHVLGEPLLHPLINEFIDETYNSSFNVNITSNGYLIDRIKTKNIRQLNVSLHSFLGDESAFVKYLNKILDKADDLDKTYISLRFWVKSDFLDLTLYIINNRYDTNITLKELEKKQSLRVNNHIFINLFHEFIWPDLNNTKSSSKGTCYALRDHFGILVDGTVVPCCLDSKGVINLGNIYKDEVCDILNCKRVCKMRDGFLQNRKEEELCQKCFFLNNEE
;
A
#
# COMPACT_ATOMS: atom_id res chain seq x y z
N MET A 1 1.30 -16.87 -5.30
CA MET A 1 0.95 -15.76 -4.38
C MET A 1 -0.07 -14.85 -5.06
N LYS A 2 -0.97 -14.19 -4.31
CA LYS A 2 -1.93 -13.25 -4.93
C LYS A 2 -1.25 -11.94 -5.31
N LYS A 3 -0.46 -11.34 -4.42
CA LYS A 3 0.16 -10.03 -4.63
C LYS A 3 1.55 -9.93 -3.99
N VAL A 4 2.41 -9.07 -4.53
CA VAL A 4 3.72 -8.77 -3.96
C VAL A 4 3.86 -7.26 -3.80
N TYR A 5 4.32 -6.83 -2.63
CA TYR A 5 4.64 -5.44 -2.35
C TYR A 5 6.11 -5.19 -2.67
N VAL A 6 6.42 -4.19 -3.48
CA VAL A 6 7.77 -3.83 -3.89
C VAL A 6 8.03 -2.38 -3.51
N GLU A 7 8.94 -2.16 -2.58
CA GLU A 7 9.36 -0.84 -2.14
C GLU A 7 10.35 -0.24 -3.15
N ILE A 8 9.85 0.47 -4.15
CA ILE A 8 10.72 1.13 -5.13
C ILE A 8 11.51 2.31 -4.53
N THR A 9 10.99 2.94 -3.49
CA THR A 9 11.69 3.91 -2.66
C THR A 9 11.09 3.90 -1.27
N ASN A 10 11.91 4.20 -0.29
CA ASN A 10 11.50 4.33 1.10
C ASN A 10 11.53 5.80 1.58
N ALA A 11 11.75 6.75 0.65
CA ALA A 11 11.68 8.18 0.89
C ALA A 11 10.22 8.69 0.79
N CYS A 12 9.90 9.76 1.52
CA CYS A 12 8.58 10.38 1.51
C CYS A 12 8.72 11.91 1.60
N ASN A 13 7.81 12.63 0.93
CA ASN A 13 7.71 14.09 1.01
C ASN A 13 6.87 14.59 2.19
N LEU A 14 6.31 13.69 2.99
CA LEU A 14 5.49 14.01 4.18
C LEU A 14 6.09 13.39 5.45
N ASN A 15 5.70 13.95 6.59
CA ASN A 15 6.07 13.47 7.92
C ASN A 15 4.81 13.29 8.80
N CYS A 16 3.86 12.46 8.35
CA CYS A 16 2.58 12.27 9.04
C CYS A 16 2.76 11.72 10.46
N ASN A 17 1.99 12.22 11.42
CA ASN A 17 2.04 11.82 12.84
C ASN A 17 1.71 10.33 13.09
N PHE A 18 0.91 9.72 12.22
CA PHE A 18 0.52 8.32 12.30
C PHE A 18 1.47 7.36 11.58
N CYS A 19 2.50 7.88 10.92
CA CYS A 19 3.48 7.06 10.21
C CYS A 19 4.50 6.51 11.21
N ILE A 20 4.93 5.26 11.05
CA ILE A 20 6.03 4.69 11.86
C ILE A 20 7.40 5.36 11.59
N HIS A 21 7.44 6.21 10.56
CA HIS A 21 8.62 6.85 9.98
C HIS A 21 9.69 5.85 9.55
N ASN A 22 10.40 6.19 8.49
CA ASN A 22 11.48 5.33 8.03
C ASN A 22 12.76 5.63 8.82
N SER A 23 13.33 4.60 9.43
CA SER A 23 14.63 4.67 10.11
C SER A 23 15.78 4.12 9.28
N ARG A 24 15.50 3.49 8.13
CA ARG A 24 16.52 3.00 7.19
C ARG A 24 17.06 4.17 6.36
N LYS A 25 18.26 3.99 5.80
CA LYS A 25 18.83 4.93 4.84
C LYS A 25 17.85 5.13 3.67
N GLN A 26 17.68 6.39 3.26
CA GLN A 26 16.84 6.71 2.11
C GLN A 26 17.47 6.18 0.82
N GLU A 27 16.67 5.46 0.05
CA GLU A 27 17.12 4.79 -1.18
C GLU A 27 16.04 4.87 -2.28
N PHE A 28 16.52 4.80 -3.52
CA PHE A 28 15.73 4.75 -4.74
C PHE A 28 16.21 3.55 -5.54
N MET A 29 15.31 2.62 -5.84
CA MET A 29 15.61 1.41 -6.59
C MET A 29 16.06 1.77 -8.02
N THR A 30 17.01 1.02 -8.57
CA THR A 30 17.38 1.15 -9.98
C THR A 30 16.41 0.38 -10.86
N LEU A 31 16.31 0.78 -12.13
CA LEU A 31 15.50 0.04 -13.10
C LEU A 31 16.02 -1.40 -13.31
N ASP A 32 17.34 -1.61 -13.26
CA ASP A 32 17.94 -2.95 -13.39
C ASP A 32 17.56 -3.87 -12.24
N ASN A 33 17.59 -3.36 -11.00
CA ASN A 33 17.14 -4.12 -9.83
C ASN A 33 15.65 -4.50 -9.95
N PHE A 34 14.81 -3.57 -10.42
CA PHE A 34 13.41 -3.86 -10.65
C PHE A 34 13.20 -4.91 -11.73
N LYS A 35 13.95 -4.87 -12.83
CA LYS A 35 13.92 -5.91 -13.88
C LYS A 35 14.30 -7.29 -13.33
N ILE A 36 15.29 -7.37 -12.43
CA ILE A 36 15.63 -8.62 -11.74
C ILE A 36 14.43 -9.12 -10.93
N ILE A 37 13.77 -8.23 -10.17
CA ILE A 37 12.57 -8.57 -9.39
C ILE A 37 11.45 -9.08 -10.30
N LEU A 38 11.14 -8.37 -11.39
CA LEU A 38 10.10 -8.78 -12.34
C LEU A 38 10.37 -10.19 -12.90
N LYS A 39 11.60 -10.46 -13.33
CA LYS A 39 12.00 -11.77 -13.84
C LYS A 39 11.82 -12.87 -12.79
N LYS A 40 12.21 -12.63 -11.54
CA LYS A 40 12.08 -13.62 -10.47
C LYS A 40 10.63 -13.83 -10.00
N LEU A 41 9.77 -12.82 -10.16
CA LEU A 41 8.36 -12.89 -9.78
C LEU A 41 7.46 -13.44 -10.90
N ASP A 42 7.98 -13.65 -12.10
CA ASP A 42 7.20 -14.21 -13.21
C ASP A 42 6.66 -15.60 -12.83
N GLY A 43 5.37 -15.83 -13.10
CA GLY A 43 4.66 -17.04 -12.66
C GLY A 43 4.29 -17.09 -11.15
N TYR A 44 4.84 -16.23 -10.28
CA TYR A 44 4.51 -16.23 -8.84
C TYR A 44 3.33 -15.34 -8.48
N THR A 45 3.16 -14.22 -9.17
CA THR A 45 2.07 -13.26 -8.94
C THR A 45 1.67 -12.55 -10.22
N LYS A 46 0.47 -11.97 -10.23
CA LYS A 46 0.01 -11.05 -11.27
C LYS A 46 -0.16 -9.63 -10.77
N TYR A 47 0.05 -9.35 -9.48
CA TYR A 47 -0.26 -8.05 -8.88
C TYR A 47 0.94 -7.51 -8.12
N LEU A 48 1.50 -6.41 -8.62
CA LEU A 48 2.59 -5.68 -7.98
C LEU A 48 2.01 -4.45 -7.30
N TYR A 49 2.34 -4.28 -6.03
CA TYR A 49 2.05 -3.08 -5.26
C TYR A 49 3.35 -2.32 -5.09
N LEU A 50 3.52 -1.19 -5.77
CA LEU A 50 4.77 -0.40 -5.70
C LEU A 50 4.78 0.45 -4.42
N HIS A 51 4.68 -0.19 -3.26
CA HIS A 51 4.59 0.45 -1.96
C HIS A 51 4.91 -0.54 -0.84
N VAL A 52 5.65 -0.10 0.17
CA VAL A 52 5.73 -0.71 1.50
C VAL A 52 5.64 0.40 2.54
N LEU A 53 6.66 1.25 2.57
CA LEU A 53 6.70 2.53 3.27
C LEU A 53 7.32 3.56 2.32
N GLY A 54 7.00 4.85 2.49
CA GLY A 54 7.45 5.92 1.57
C GLY A 54 6.38 6.31 0.55
N GLU A 55 6.74 7.26 -0.31
CA GLU A 55 5.88 7.80 -1.38
C GLU A 55 6.41 7.36 -2.76
N PRO A 56 5.75 6.40 -3.44
CA PRO A 56 6.24 5.91 -4.73
C PRO A 56 6.30 6.98 -5.81
N LEU A 57 5.38 7.96 -5.80
CA LEU A 57 5.41 9.04 -6.79
C LEU A 57 6.59 10.00 -6.57
N LEU A 58 7.35 9.88 -5.47
CA LEU A 58 8.60 10.61 -5.28
C LEU A 58 9.72 10.08 -6.19
N HIS A 59 9.64 8.80 -6.61
CA HIS A 59 10.68 8.16 -7.41
C HIS A 59 10.83 8.79 -8.81
N PRO A 60 12.03 9.22 -9.24
CA PRO A 60 12.25 9.86 -10.55
C PRO A 60 11.81 9.01 -11.75
N LEU A 61 11.82 7.69 -11.60
CA LEU A 61 11.59 6.69 -12.65
C LEU A 61 10.24 5.96 -12.49
N ILE A 62 9.27 6.59 -11.80
CA ILE A 62 7.98 5.94 -11.50
C ILE A 62 7.25 5.48 -12.77
N ASN A 63 7.30 6.26 -13.85
CA ASN A 63 6.62 5.90 -15.10
C ASN A 63 7.35 4.73 -15.78
N GLU A 64 8.67 4.75 -15.77
CA GLU A 64 9.53 3.71 -16.32
C GLU A 64 9.31 2.37 -15.61
N PHE A 65 9.14 2.36 -14.28
CA PHE A 65 8.77 1.13 -13.57
C PHE A 65 7.40 0.59 -13.98
N ILE A 66 6.42 1.47 -14.18
CA ILE A 66 5.08 1.06 -14.61
C ILE A 66 5.13 0.53 -16.05
N ASP A 67 5.84 1.21 -16.94
CA ASP A 67 5.96 0.87 -18.36
C ASP A 67 6.77 -0.43 -18.56
N GLU A 68 7.75 -0.73 -17.71
CA GLU A 68 8.47 -2.01 -17.72
C GLU A 68 7.54 -3.22 -17.51
N THR A 69 6.37 -3.01 -16.88
CA THR A 69 5.39 -4.08 -16.69
C THR A 69 4.41 -4.24 -17.87
N TYR A 70 4.42 -3.34 -18.85
CA TYR A 70 3.39 -3.26 -19.90
C TYR A 70 3.24 -4.54 -20.74
N ASN A 71 4.36 -5.15 -21.13
CA ASN A 71 4.36 -6.39 -21.93
C ASN A 71 4.37 -7.66 -21.08
N SER A 72 4.16 -7.54 -19.77
CA SER A 72 4.17 -8.65 -18.82
C SER A 72 2.76 -9.01 -18.34
N SER A 73 2.66 -10.07 -17.55
CA SER A 73 1.38 -10.44 -16.90
C SER A 73 1.07 -9.62 -15.64
N PHE A 74 1.96 -8.70 -15.25
CA PHE A 74 1.84 -7.93 -14.02
C PHE A 74 0.85 -6.77 -14.16
N ASN A 75 0.04 -6.60 -13.11
CA ASN A 75 -0.87 -5.49 -12.94
C ASN A 75 -0.35 -4.61 -11.80
N VAL A 76 -0.09 -3.34 -12.11
CA VAL A 76 0.49 -2.39 -11.15
C VAL A 76 -0.57 -1.72 -10.29
N ASN A 77 -0.31 -1.69 -8.99
CA ASN A 77 -1.11 -1.04 -7.97
C ASN A 77 -0.24 -0.01 -7.26
N ILE A 78 -0.71 1.22 -7.14
CA ILE A 78 0.01 2.31 -6.47
C ILE A 78 -0.78 2.77 -5.25
N THR A 79 -0.08 3.11 -4.17
CA THR A 79 -0.66 3.81 -3.02
C THR A 79 0.14 5.08 -2.81
N SER A 80 -0.53 6.23 -2.82
CA SER A 80 0.10 7.55 -2.76
C SER A 80 -0.63 8.48 -1.81
N ASN A 81 0.10 9.45 -1.26
CA ASN A 81 -0.43 10.60 -0.56
C ASN A 81 -1.05 11.65 -1.50
N GLY A 82 -0.94 11.51 -2.82
CA GLY A 82 -1.62 12.34 -3.82
C GLY A 82 -1.00 13.71 -4.10
N TYR A 83 -0.02 14.20 -3.32
CA TYR A 83 0.60 15.51 -3.58
C TYR A 83 1.33 15.57 -4.93
N LEU A 84 1.91 14.43 -5.31
CA LEU A 84 2.71 14.27 -6.52
C LEU A 84 1.94 13.60 -7.67
N ILE A 85 0.61 13.64 -7.64
CA ILE A 85 -0.23 12.87 -8.58
C ILE A 85 0.04 13.17 -10.06
N ASP A 86 0.45 14.40 -10.39
CA ASP A 86 0.80 14.81 -11.77
C ASP A 86 2.02 14.09 -12.34
N ARG A 87 2.83 13.44 -11.49
CA ARG A 87 3.98 12.65 -11.95
C ARG A 87 3.56 11.37 -12.65
N ILE A 88 2.31 10.94 -12.50
CA ILE A 88 1.73 9.85 -13.28
C ILE A 88 1.46 10.34 -14.71
N LYS A 89 2.23 9.81 -15.66
CA LYS A 89 2.12 10.09 -17.09
C LYS A 89 1.56 8.91 -17.89
N THR A 90 1.81 7.69 -17.43
CA THR A 90 1.29 6.46 -18.05
C THR A 90 -0.09 6.09 -17.52
N LYS A 91 -0.90 5.43 -18.36
CA LYS A 91 -2.22 4.89 -18.00
C LYS A 91 -2.16 3.40 -17.63
N ASN A 92 -0.99 2.77 -17.67
CA ASN A 92 -0.82 1.34 -17.39
C ASN A 92 -0.84 1.02 -15.88
N ILE A 93 -1.81 1.59 -15.17
CA ILE A 93 -2.02 1.37 -13.74
C ILE A 93 -3.35 0.66 -13.60
N ARG A 94 -3.33 -0.51 -12.97
CA ARG A 94 -4.55 -1.26 -12.68
C ARG A 94 -5.36 -0.58 -11.57
N GLN A 95 -4.66 -0.14 -10.53
CA GLN A 95 -5.30 0.45 -9.36
C GLN A 95 -4.44 1.55 -8.74
N LEU A 96 -5.07 2.69 -8.46
CA LEU A 96 -4.48 3.80 -7.74
C LEU A 96 -5.25 4.01 -6.43
N ASN A 97 -4.53 3.99 -5.32
CA ASN A 97 -5.05 4.26 -4.00
C ASN A 97 -4.51 5.59 -3.51
N VAL A 98 -5.39 6.50 -3.10
CA VAL A 98 -4.99 7.83 -2.63
C VAL A 98 -5.40 8.01 -1.17
N SER A 99 -4.42 8.16 -0.28
CA SER A 99 -4.62 8.33 1.15
C SER A 99 -4.92 9.79 1.49
N LEU A 100 -6.18 10.21 1.38
CA LEU A 100 -6.59 11.61 1.53
C LEU A 100 -6.46 12.12 2.97
N HIS A 101 -6.53 11.23 3.96
CA HIS A 101 -6.28 11.54 5.38
C HIS A 101 -4.83 12.00 5.68
N SER A 102 -3.92 11.90 4.72
CA SER A 102 -2.54 12.41 4.86
C SER A 102 -2.40 13.90 4.52
N PHE A 103 -3.47 14.56 4.07
CA PHE A 103 -3.43 15.97 3.72
C PHE A 103 -3.10 16.85 4.93
N LEU A 104 -2.34 17.93 4.68
CA LEU A 104 -1.91 18.92 5.65
C LEU A 104 -2.16 20.30 5.03
N GLY A 105 -2.91 21.15 5.71
CA GLY A 105 -3.21 22.50 5.24
C GLY A 105 -4.61 22.95 5.61
N ASP A 106 -5.02 24.07 5.05
CA ASP A 106 -6.36 24.62 5.21
C ASP A 106 -7.34 24.07 4.17
N GLU A 107 -8.60 24.46 4.31
CA GLU A 107 -9.69 24.08 3.42
C GLU A 107 -9.45 24.49 1.96
N SER A 108 -8.91 25.70 1.72
CA SER A 108 -8.66 26.20 0.36
C SER A 108 -7.60 25.36 -0.36
N ALA A 109 -6.53 25.01 0.35
CA ALA A 109 -5.49 24.12 -0.13
C ALA A 109 -6.04 22.70 -0.36
N PHE A 110 -6.93 22.21 0.52
CA PHE A 110 -7.55 20.89 0.38
C PHE A 110 -8.39 20.81 -0.90
N VAL A 111 -9.21 21.82 -1.17
CA VAL A 111 -10.04 21.88 -2.39
C VAL A 111 -9.16 21.78 -3.64
N LYS A 112 -8.05 22.51 -3.70
CA LYS A 112 -7.10 22.45 -4.83
C LYS A 112 -6.45 21.08 -4.96
N TYR A 113 -5.99 20.52 -3.83
CA TYR A 113 -5.39 19.20 -3.75
C TYR A 113 -6.34 18.10 -4.22
N LEU A 114 -7.59 18.10 -3.73
CA LEU A 114 -8.59 17.11 -4.10
C LEU A 114 -8.99 17.22 -5.56
N ASN A 115 -9.26 18.43 -6.07
CA ASN A 115 -9.60 18.62 -7.48
C ASN A 115 -8.51 18.10 -8.42
N LYS A 116 -7.24 18.36 -8.10
CA LYS A 116 -6.10 17.82 -8.85
C LYS A 116 -6.08 16.29 -8.89
N ILE A 117 -6.42 15.64 -7.77
CA ILE A 117 -6.54 14.18 -7.70
C ILE A 117 -7.72 13.68 -8.53
N LEU A 118 -8.86 14.37 -8.47
CA LEU A 118 -10.05 14.02 -9.24
C LEU A 118 -9.83 14.21 -10.74
N ASP A 119 -9.16 15.27 -11.18
CA ASP A 119 -8.79 15.49 -12.58
C ASP A 119 -7.90 14.36 -13.09
N LYS A 120 -6.92 13.90 -12.29
CA LYS A 120 -6.09 12.75 -12.64
C LYS A 120 -6.88 11.43 -12.60
N ALA A 121 -7.82 11.27 -11.68
CA ALA A 121 -8.69 10.10 -11.62
C ALA A 121 -9.59 9.98 -12.85
N ASP A 122 -10.08 11.10 -13.38
CA ASP A 122 -10.86 11.15 -14.62
C ASP A 122 -10.01 10.83 -15.86
N ASP A 123 -8.75 11.28 -15.90
CA ASP A 123 -7.80 10.92 -16.96
C ASP A 123 -7.45 9.41 -16.95
N LEU A 124 -7.51 8.76 -15.78
CA LEU A 124 -7.24 7.33 -15.60
C LEU A 124 -8.52 6.47 -15.68
N ASP A 125 -9.30 6.65 -16.76
CA ASP A 125 -10.63 6.06 -17.01
C ASP A 125 -10.73 4.52 -16.92
N LYS A 126 -9.60 3.80 -17.03
CA LYS A 126 -9.53 2.34 -16.91
C LYS A 126 -8.93 1.84 -15.59
N THR A 127 -8.43 2.75 -14.76
CA THR A 127 -7.78 2.43 -13.48
C THR A 127 -8.81 2.41 -12.36
N TYR A 128 -8.79 1.37 -11.52
CA TYR A 128 -9.57 1.39 -10.27
C TYR A 128 -9.00 2.43 -9.30
N ILE A 129 -9.76 3.49 -9.02
CA ILE A 129 -9.38 4.57 -8.11
C ILE A 129 -10.02 4.36 -6.75
N SER A 130 -9.21 4.24 -5.71
CA SER A 130 -9.64 4.16 -4.31
C SER A 130 -9.23 5.43 -3.58
N LEU A 131 -10.18 6.31 -3.33
CA LEU A 131 -10.02 7.47 -2.46
C LEU A 131 -10.21 7.00 -1.01
N ARG A 132 -9.17 7.11 -0.18
CA ARG A 132 -9.12 6.49 1.15
C ARG A 132 -9.12 7.51 2.27
N PHE A 133 -10.10 7.38 3.16
CA PHE A 133 -10.23 8.18 4.38
C PHE A 133 -10.10 7.34 5.62
N TRP A 134 -9.76 8.01 6.72
CA TRP A 134 -10.05 7.51 8.05
C TRP A 134 -11.40 8.02 8.51
N VAL A 135 -12.09 7.23 9.34
CA VAL A 135 -13.44 7.56 9.88
C VAL A 135 -13.49 8.97 10.48
N LYS A 136 -12.40 9.46 11.08
CA LYS A 136 -12.34 10.74 11.82
C LYS A 136 -11.50 11.81 11.12
N SER A 137 -11.54 11.90 9.79
CA SER A 137 -10.73 12.87 9.03
C SER A 137 -11.45 14.23 8.87
N ASP A 138 -10.73 15.32 9.15
CA ASP A 138 -11.24 16.71 9.17
C ASP A 138 -11.83 17.22 7.84
N PHE A 139 -11.61 16.52 6.73
CA PHE A 139 -12.07 16.92 5.39
C PHE A 139 -13.06 15.96 4.75
N LEU A 140 -13.59 15.00 5.51
CA LEU A 140 -14.48 13.97 4.96
C LEU A 140 -15.77 14.59 4.39
N ASP A 141 -16.46 15.44 5.15
CA ASP A 141 -17.70 16.10 4.68
C ASP A 141 -17.48 16.97 3.45
N LEU A 142 -16.41 17.77 3.44
CA LEU A 142 -16.04 18.59 2.29
C LEU A 142 -15.72 17.73 1.06
N THR A 143 -15.06 16.58 1.25
CA THR A 143 -14.79 15.65 0.16
C THR A 143 -16.08 15.10 -0.43
N LEU A 144 -17.03 14.69 0.41
CA LEU A 144 -18.34 14.21 -0.04
C LEU A 144 -19.08 15.30 -0.81
N TYR A 145 -19.05 16.55 -0.32
CA TYR A 145 -19.63 17.69 -1.03
C TYR A 145 -19.01 17.88 -2.42
N ILE A 146 -17.69 17.91 -2.54
CA ILE A 146 -16.99 18.09 -3.82
C ILE A 146 -17.28 16.94 -4.78
N ILE A 147 -17.25 15.70 -4.29
CA ILE A 147 -17.52 14.51 -5.11
C ILE A 147 -18.97 14.50 -5.61
N ASN A 148 -19.93 14.75 -4.72
CA ASN A 148 -21.35 14.79 -5.10
C ASN A 148 -21.62 15.84 -6.16
N ASN A 149 -21.05 17.04 -6.02
CA ASN A 149 -21.19 18.10 -7.03
C ASN A 149 -20.48 17.76 -8.35
N ARG A 150 -19.29 17.15 -8.32
CA ARG A 150 -18.53 16.85 -9.54
C ARG A 150 -19.16 15.72 -10.35
N TYR A 151 -19.66 14.68 -9.69
CA TYR A 151 -20.11 13.45 -10.33
C TYR A 151 -21.62 13.24 -10.32
N ASP A 152 -22.39 14.23 -9.88
CA ASP A 152 -23.86 14.16 -9.76
C ASP A 152 -24.30 12.94 -8.92
N THR A 153 -23.73 12.82 -7.72
CA THR A 153 -24.02 11.72 -6.78
C THR A 153 -24.67 12.23 -5.49
N ASN A 154 -25.28 11.31 -4.72
CA ASN A 154 -25.90 11.60 -3.42
C ASN A 154 -25.28 10.76 -2.30
N ILE A 155 -23.96 10.64 -2.26
CA ILE A 155 -23.23 9.90 -1.23
C ILE A 155 -23.34 10.64 0.10
N THR A 156 -23.77 9.93 1.14
CA THR A 156 -23.86 10.48 2.50
C THR A 156 -22.84 9.83 3.44
N LEU A 157 -22.41 10.56 4.47
CA LEU A 157 -21.51 10.03 5.50
C LEU A 157 -22.09 8.78 6.17
N LYS A 158 -23.38 8.80 6.50
CA LYS A 158 -24.09 7.68 7.12
C LYS A 158 -24.03 6.39 6.27
N GLU A 159 -24.16 6.53 4.95
CA GLU A 159 -24.03 5.37 4.06
C GLU A 159 -22.58 4.89 3.97
N LEU A 160 -21.62 5.82 3.94
CA LEU A 160 -20.21 5.51 3.86
C LEU A 160 -19.72 4.79 5.13
N GLU A 161 -20.14 5.23 6.31
CA GLU A 161 -19.83 4.57 7.58
C GLU A 161 -20.44 3.16 7.64
N LYS A 162 -21.68 2.99 7.16
CA LYS A 162 -22.35 1.69 7.16
C LYS A 162 -21.72 0.69 6.20
N LYS A 163 -21.34 1.13 5.00
CA LYS A 163 -20.83 0.24 3.93
C LYS A 163 -19.32 0.17 3.85
N GLN A 164 -18.60 1.12 4.45
CA GLN A 164 -17.14 1.33 4.37
C GLN A 164 -16.56 1.55 2.97
N SER A 165 -17.29 1.22 1.91
CA SER A 165 -16.91 1.44 0.52
C SER A 165 -18.13 1.85 -0.29
N LEU A 166 -18.03 2.95 -1.02
CA LEU A 166 -19.07 3.45 -1.91
C LEU A 166 -18.48 3.75 -3.29
N ARG A 167 -19.24 3.38 -4.32
CA ARG A 167 -18.93 3.67 -5.71
C ARG A 167 -19.36 5.10 -6.05
N VAL A 168 -18.46 5.89 -6.63
CA VAL A 168 -18.74 7.23 -7.14
C VAL A 168 -19.18 7.14 -8.60
N ASN A 169 -18.39 6.46 -9.43
CA ASN A 169 -18.69 6.22 -10.85
C ASN A 169 -18.15 4.84 -11.28
N ASN A 170 -17.88 4.59 -12.56
CA ASN A 170 -17.46 3.27 -13.04
C ASN A 170 -16.12 2.76 -12.48
N HIS A 171 -15.22 3.66 -12.12
CA HIS A 171 -13.86 3.30 -11.73
C HIS A 171 -13.38 3.99 -10.44
N ILE A 172 -14.12 4.98 -9.92
CA ILE A 172 -13.80 5.73 -8.69
C ILE A 172 -14.65 5.28 -7.51
N PHE A 173 -13.99 5.04 -6.39
CA PHE A 173 -14.58 4.57 -5.14
C PHE A 173 -14.05 5.36 -3.94
N ILE A 174 -14.92 5.66 -2.98
CA ILE A 174 -14.53 6.18 -1.66
C ILE A 174 -14.51 5.01 -0.69
N ASN A 175 -13.44 4.92 0.11
CA ASN A 175 -13.23 3.85 1.07
C ASN A 175 -12.85 4.44 2.43
N LEU A 176 -13.56 4.00 3.46
CA LEU A 176 -13.35 4.37 4.85
C LEU A 176 -12.57 3.28 5.56
N PHE A 177 -11.52 3.68 6.28
CA PHE A 177 -10.67 2.80 7.06
C PHE A 177 -10.62 3.28 8.50
N HIS A 178 -10.30 2.35 9.39
CA HIS A 178 -9.97 2.70 10.76
C HIS A 178 -8.47 2.98 10.85
N GLU A 179 -8.11 3.93 11.70
CA GLU A 179 -6.74 4.10 12.13
C GLU A 179 -6.25 2.81 12.79
N PHE A 180 -4.99 2.46 12.54
CA PHE A 180 -4.36 1.30 13.13
C PHE A 180 -2.99 1.66 13.66
N ILE A 181 -2.53 0.91 14.66
CA ILE A 181 -1.19 1.04 15.21
C ILE A 181 -0.25 0.15 14.38
N TRP A 182 0.80 0.74 13.82
CA TRP A 182 1.84 0.00 13.13
C TRP A 182 2.52 -1.01 14.07
N PRO A 183 2.84 -2.22 13.61
CA PRO A 183 3.61 -3.14 14.43
C PRO A 183 5.02 -2.58 14.64
N ASP A 184 5.41 -2.50 15.92
CA ASP A 184 6.73 -2.09 16.34
C ASP A 184 7.18 -2.96 17.51
N LEU A 185 8.48 -3.27 17.58
CA LEU A 185 9.05 -4.06 18.68
C LEU A 185 8.96 -3.33 20.02
N ASN A 186 8.75 -2.02 20.05
CA ASN A 186 8.57 -1.24 21.27
C ASN A 186 7.09 -1.15 21.71
N ASN A 187 6.14 -1.69 20.94
CA ASN A 187 4.75 -1.74 21.36
C ASN A 187 4.61 -2.59 22.63
N THR A 188 3.79 -2.10 23.57
CA THR A 188 3.51 -2.76 24.85
C THR A 188 2.50 -3.91 24.70
N LYS A 189 1.51 -3.74 23.82
CA LYS A 189 0.51 -4.77 23.51
C LYS A 189 1.16 -5.87 22.66
N SER A 190 1.03 -7.12 23.10
CA SER A 190 1.51 -8.30 22.37
C SER A 190 0.53 -9.46 22.55
N SER A 191 0.36 -10.27 21.51
CA SER A 191 -0.42 -11.51 21.57
C SER A 191 0.18 -12.56 20.64
N SER A 192 0.47 -13.74 21.19
CA SER A 192 0.89 -14.91 20.42
C SER A 192 -0.25 -15.57 19.64
N LYS A 193 -1.50 -15.15 19.87
CA LYS A 193 -2.69 -15.65 19.16
C LYS A 193 -3.08 -14.72 18.01
N GLY A 194 -3.44 -15.31 16.88
CA GLY A 194 -3.99 -14.59 15.75
C GLY A 194 -3.74 -15.28 14.41
N THR A 195 -4.52 -14.86 13.41
CA THR A 195 -4.37 -15.33 12.03
C THR A 195 -3.79 -14.23 11.15
N CYS A 196 -3.19 -14.62 10.02
CA CYS A 196 -2.72 -13.68 9.02
C CYS A 196 -2.70 -14.31 7.62
N TYR A 197 -2.79 -13.45 6.60
CA TYR A 197 -2.64 -13.83 5.19
C TYR A 197 -1.21 -13.62 4.65
N ALA A 198 -0.30 -13.05 5.47
CA ALA A 198 1.11 -12.93 5.13
C ALA A 198 1.70 -14.30 4.75
N LEU A 199 2.55 -14.33 3.72
CA LEU A 199 3.21 -15.51 3.16
C LEU A 199 2.27 -16.58 2.55
N ARG A 200 0.96 -16.36 2.56
CA ARG A 200 -0.04 -17.18 1.85
C ARG A 200 -0.61 -16.43 0.64
N ASP A 201 -0.99 -15.18 0.87
CA ASP A 201 -1.54 -14.31 -0.15
C ASP A 201 -0.51 -13.30 -0.65
N HIS A 202 0.42 -12.87 0.21
CA HIS A 202 1.35 -11.79 -0.11
C HIS A 202 2.64 -11.82 0.69
N PHE A 203 3.63 -11.08 0.20
CA PHE A 203 4.87 -10.76 0.90
C PHE A 203 5.40 -9.40 0.41
N GLY A 204 6.41 -8.85 1.08
CA GLY A 204 7.06 -7.59 0.73
C GLY A 204 8.51 -7.78 0.29
N ILE A 205 8.98 -6.88 -0.57
CA ILE A 205 10.36 -6.73 -1.00
C ILE A 205 10.73 -5.28 -0.71
N LEU A 206 11.70 -5.08 0.18
CA LEU A 206 12.23 -3.77 0.53
C LEU A 206 13.17 -3.25 -0.56
N VAL A 207 13.48 -1.95 -0.54
CA VAL A 207 14.28 -1.29 -1.58
C VAL A 207 15.67 -1.90 -1.79
N ASP A 208 16.26 -2.43 -0.71
CA ASP A 208 17.55 -3.13 -0.68
C ASP A 208 17.47 -4.61 -1.12
N GLY A 209 16.28 -5.07 -1.51
CA GLY A 209 15.99 -6.43 -1.94
C GLY A 209 15.63 -7.39 -0.81
N THR A 210 15.65 -6.96 0.46
CA THR A 210 15.25 -7.79 1.60
C THR A 210 13.80 -8.22 1.45
N VAL A 211 13.55 -9.52 1.59
CA VAL A 211 12.20 -10.09 1.53
C VAL A 211 11.63 -10.19 2.94
N VAL A 212 10.41 -9.69 3.11
CA VAL A 212 9.69 -9.60 4.40
C VAL A 212 8.29 -10.22 4.29
N PRO A 213 7.65 -10.64 5.40
CA PRO A 213 6.35 -11.31 5.37
C PRO A 213 5.19 -10.47 4.85
N CYS A 214 5.22 -9.15 5.06
CA CYS A 214 4.18 -8.22 4.60
C CYS A 214 4.68 -6.76 4.60
N CYS A 215 3.88 -5.86 4.03
CA CYS A 215 4.21 -4.43 3.95
C CYS A 215 4.25 -3.71 5.31
N LEU A 216 3.76 -4.32 6.39
CA LEU A 216 3.84 -3.73 7.73
C LEU A 216 5.22 -3.92 8.38
N ASP A 217 6.06 -4.83 7.87
CA ASP A 217 7.45 -4.99 8.30
C ASP A 217 8.39 -4.09 7.49
N SER A 218 8.09 -2.79 7.48
CA SER A 218 8.86 -1.78 6.72
C SER A 218 10.26 -1.55 7.25
N LYS A 219 10.59 -2.08 8.42
CA LYS A 219 11.94 -2.02 9.03
C LYS A 219 12.80 -3.24 8.68
N GLY A 220 12.22 -4.30 8.09
CA GLY A 220 12.95 -5.52 7.74
C GLY A 220 13.32 -6.38 8.96
N VAL A 221 12.52 -6.33 10.03
CA VAL A 221 12.77 -7.09 11.26
C VAL A 221 12.75 -8.60 10.98
N ILE A 222 11.78 -9.04 10.17
CA ILE A 222 11.64 -10.45 9.78
C ILE A 222 12.27 -10.61 8.39
N ASN A 223 13.60 -10.57 8.33
CA ASN A 223 14.35 -10.85 7.10
C ASN A 223 14.22 -12.35 6.72
N LEU A 224 13.64 -12.62 5.55
CA LEU A 224 13.42 -13.98 5.02
C LEU A 224 14.44 -14.38 3.93
N GLY A 225 15.27 -13.45 3.48
CA GLY A 225 16.20 -13.61 2.35
C GLY A 225 16.33 -12.32 1.54
N ASN A 226 17.06 -12.37 0.44
CA ASN A 226 17.25 -11.22 -0.45
C ASN A 226 16.98 -11.61 -1.91
N ILE A 227 16.07 -10.89 -2.56
CA ILE A 227 15.60 -11.19 -3.93
C ILE A 227 16.73 -11.13 -4.97
N TYR A 228 17.80 -10.38 -4.73
CA TYR A 228 18.94 -10.28 -5.65
C TYR A 228 19.91 -11.45 -5.52
N LYS A 229 19.83 -12.23 -4.43
CA LYS A 229 20.77 -13.32 -4.11
C LYS A 229 20.10 -14.70 -4.18
N ASP A 230 18.85 -14.78 -3.72
CA ASP A 230 18.16 -16.04 -3.49
C ASP A 230 17.02 -16.23 -4.50
N GLU A 231 16.66 -17.49 -4.77
CA GLU A 231 15.47 -17.81 -5.56
C GLU A 231 14.19 -17.66 -4.72
N VAL A 232 13.12 -17.18 -5.35
CA VAL A 232 11.84 -16.95 -4.67
C VAL A 232 11.29 -18.24 -4.05
N CYS A 233 11.46 -19.37 -4.75
CA CYS A 233 11.05 -20.69 -4.25
C CYS A 233 11.75 -21.04 -2.93
N ASP A 234 13.05 -20.78 -2.83
CA ASP A 234 13.86 -21.14 -1.66
C ASP A 234 13.47 -20.26 -0.46
N ILE A 235 13.30 -18.96 -0.69
CA ILE A 235 12.81 -18.03 0.35
C ILE A 235 11.45 -18.50 0.88
N LEU A 236 10.50 -18.77 -0.02
CA LEU A 236 9.11 -19.08 0.34
C LEU A 236 8.89 -20.49 0.92
N ASN A 237 9.86 -21.39 0.76
CA ASN A 237 9.81 -22.75 1.31
C ASN A 237 10.80 -22.96 2.47
N CYS A 238 11.50 -21.90 2.90
CA CYS A 238 12.42 -22.03 4.03
C CYS A 238 11.66 -22.35 5.34
N LYS A 239 12.37 -22.98 6.28
CA LYS A 239 11.80 -23.43 7.56
C LYS A 239 11.08 -22.30 8.32
N ARG A 240 11.61 -21.07 8.27
CA ARG A 240 11.02 -19.90 8.94
C ARG A 240 9.67 -19.54 8.33
N VAL A 241 9.57 -19.45 6.99
CA VAL A 241 8.32 -19.16 6.28
C VAL A 241 7.27 -20.24 6.51
N CYS A 242 7.63 -21.52 6.41
CA CYS A 242 6.71 -22.63 6.67
C CYS A 242 6.14 -22.56 8.09
N LYS A 243 7.01 -22.34 9.09
CA LYS A 243 6.59 -22.21 10.49
C LYS A 243 5.61 -21.04 10.70
N MET A 244 5.84 -19.89 10.07
CA MET A 244 4.93 -18.75 10.13
C MET A 244 3.57 -19.06 9.47
N ARG A 245 3.57 -19.65 8.27
CA ARG A 245 2.34 -20.00 7.55
C ARG A 245 1.49 -20.99 8.34
N ASP A 246 2.12 -22.02 8.89
CA ASP A 246 1.44 -23.03 9.72
C ASP A 246 0.92 -22.42 11.03
N GLY A 247 1.72 -21.55 11.66
CA GLY A 247 1.31 -20.77 12.82
C GLY A 247 0.03 -19.99 12.54
N PHE A 248 0.00 -19.20 11.46
CA PHE A 248 -1.17 -18.40 11.11
C PHE A 248 -2.43 -19.23 10.83
N LEU A 249 -2.29 -20.45 10.29
CA LEU A 249 -3.40 -21.39 10.08
C LEU A 249 -3.91 -21.99 11.40
N GLN A 250 -3.05 -22.08 12.41
CA GLN A 250 -3.35 -22.60 13.75
C GLN A 250 -3.63 -21.49 14.77
N ASN A 251 -3.97 -20.28 14.30
CA ASN A 251 -4.24 -19.11 15.14
C ASN A 251 -3.06 -18.71 16.07
N ARG A 252 -1.83 -18.81 15.56
CA ARG A 252 -0.58 -18.55 16.29
C ARG A 252 0.35 -17.63 15.49
N LYS A 253 0.97 -16.68 16.18
CA LYS A 253 1.93 -15.71 15.63
C LYS A 253 3.34 -16.06 16.10
N GLU A 254 4.18 -16.54 15.19
CA GLU A 254 5.53 -17.03 15.51
C GLU A 254 6.55 -15.93 15.75
N GLU A 255 6.49 -14.87 14.95
CA GLU A 255 7.45 -13.78 14.98
C GLU A 255 7.00 -12.67 15.93
N GLU A 256 7.94 -12.14 16.72
CA GLU A 256 7.64 -11.12 17.73
C GLU A 256 6.94 -9.89 17.15
N LEU A 257 7.40 -9.39 15.99
CA LEU A 257 6.74 -8.27 15.31
C LEU A 257 5.29 -8.61 14.94
N CYS A 258 5.00 -9.84 14.51
CA CYS A 258 3.64 -10.28 14.23
C CYS A 258 2.79 -10.35 15.50
N GLN A 259 3.37 -10.75 16.64
CA GLN A 259 2.69 -10.78 17.94
C GLN A 259 2.26 -9.37 18.39
N LYS A 260 3.00 -8.34 17.99
CA LYS A 260 2.70 -6.93 18.24
C LYS A 260 1.88 -6.26 17.13
N CYS A 261 1.43 -7.03 16.14
CA CYS A 261 0.57 -6.56 15.06
C CYS A 261 -0.91 -6.88 15.34
N PHE A 262 -1.77 -5.86 15.28
CA PHE A 262 -3.22 -6.00 15.49
C PHE A 262 -4.04 -5.69 14.24
N PHE A 263 -3.40 -5.52 13.07
CA PHE A 263 -4.05 -5.07 11.84
C PHE A 263 -5.28 -5.91 11.39
N LEU A 264 -5.25 -7.24 11.55
CA LEU A 264 -6.40 -8.12 11.25
C LEU A 264 -7.21 -8.51 12.48
N ASN A 265 -6.66 -8.30 13.67
CA ASN A 265 -7.27 -8.69 14.93
C ASN A 265 -7.85 -7.43 15.59
N ASN A 266 -8.74 -6.73 14.87
CA ASN A 266 -9.56 -5.68 15.46
C ASN A 266 -10.51 -6.35 16.46
N GLU A 267 -9.99 -6.69 17.63
CA GLU A 267 -10.78 -6.69 18.85
C GLU A 267 -11.13 -5.21 19.08
N GLU A 268 -12.35 -4.85 18.69
CA GLU A 268 -13.08 -3.75 19.33
C GLU A 268 -13.26 -4.04 20.82
#